data_AF-A0A554VNG6-F1
#
_entry.id   AF-A0A554VNG6-F1
#
_cell.length_a   1.000
_cell.length_b   1.000
_cell.length_c   1.000
_cell.angle_alpha   90.00
_cell.angle_beta   90.00
_cell.angle_gamma   90.00
#
_symmetry.space_group_name_H-M   'P 1'
#
loop_
_entity.id
_entity.type
_entity.pdbx_description
1 polymer ?
#
loop_
_entity_poly.entity_id
_entity_poly.type
_entity_poly.pdbx_seq_one_letter_code
_entity_poly.pdbx_strand_id
1 'polypeptide(L)'
;MKIIIGDTVIWQNKNVLFLLNLVLFVIAGCFNSEKTDYKTIAKEDVLVQYTALPKTVKSPKDNPSSPEKAALGKLLFFDPILSGNKDVACATCHHPKNGYAEFRDISIGVNGKGFGSTRVFNTPNDIPFVKRNAHTILNTAYNGIDTNNEYDPEKAPMFWDSRVESLEKQALEPIKALEEMRGRKYAEKDILDVVIARLKAIPEYQTLFEEAFGEKDAINSINLSKAIAVFERTLVTNNSRFDQYVAGDENAISLSEKEGFKLFKKVGCANCHKGPMFSDYKMHVLSLQENNKLKIIDSGFGQQFSFRTPSLRNLQFTAPYMHNGKMKNLQKVLEFYEDIASGRSQNPNIEDDQLDSLVKKIRIKVMDMAPIISFLNTLNETDFDKEVVDAVPSGLPVGGDIN
;
A
#
# COMPACT_ATOMS: atom_id res chain seq x y z
N MET A 1 -47.59 -42.69 83.33
CA MET A 1 -48.79 -43.25 83.99
C MET A 1 -49.71 -43.83 82.92
N LYS A 2 -50.48 -44.89 83.20
CA LYS A 2 -51.57 -45.42 82.34
C LYS A 2 -52.63 -44.30 82.14
N ILE A 3 -53.33 -44.12 81.01
CA ILE A 3 -54.20 -45.04 80.22
C ILE A 3 -54.33 -44.53 78.75
N ILE A 4 -54.83 -45.39 77.83
CA ILE A 4 -55.21 -45.13 76.42
C ILE A 4 -56.69 -45.60 76.22
N ILE A 5 -57.32 -45.34 75.06
CA ILE A 5 -58.66 -45.76 74.54
C ILE A 5 -59.66 -44.57 74.53
N GLY A 6 -60.49 -44.32 73.50
CA GLY A 6 -60.72 -44.97 72.19
C GLY A 6 -61.10 -43.93 71.11
N ASP A 7 -61.55 -44.25 69.89
CA ASP A 7 -62.14 -45.50 69.36
C ASP A 7 -61.79 -45.82 67.88
N THR A 8 -62.14 -47.06 67.49
CA THR A 8 -62.06 -47.71 66.15
C THR A 8 -62.91 -47.05 65.04
N VAL A 9 -62.80 -47.36 63.73
CA VAL A 9 -63.12 -48.66 63.06
C VAL A 9 -62.38 -48.87 61.72
N ILE A 10 -62.07 -50.14 61.43
CA ILE A 10 -61.38 -50.74 60.25
C ILE A 10 -62.38 -50.90 59.06
N TRP A 11 -62.09 -50.56 57.79
CA TRP A 11 -61.20 -51.15 56.75
C TRP A 11 -61.16 -50.15 55.53
N GLN A 12 -60.68 -50.32 54.27
CA GLN A 12 -59.95 -51.24 53.34
C GLN A 12 -59.53 -50.33 52.12
N ASN A 13 -58.66 -50.59 51.13
CA ASN A 13 -57.51 -51.50 50.86
C ASN A 13 -56.90 -51.13 49.46
N LYS A 14 -55.69 -51.60 49.13
CA LYS A 14 -55.00 -51.64 47.80
C LYS A 14 -54.55 -50.32 47.10
N ASN A 15 -53.24 -50.09 47.18
CA ASN A 15 -52.28 -49.90 46.07
C ASN A 15 -52.30 -48.71 45.07
N VAL A 16 -51.06 -48.26 44.79
CA VAL A 16 -50.49 -47.87 43.47
C VAL A 16 -50.68 -46.44 42.93
N LEU A 17 -49.54 -45.72 42.87
CA LEU A 17 -49.14 -44.63 41.94
C LEU A 17 -50.00 -43.35 41.85
N PHE A 18 -49.46 -42.15 41.57
CA PHE A 18 -48.07 -41.64 41.63
C PHE A 18 -48.11 -40.11 41.84
N LEU A 19 -46.95 -39.50 42.09
CA LEU A 19 -46.79 -38.04 42.19
C LEU A 19 -47.19 -37.32 40.90
N LEU A 20 -48.10 -36.33 40.97
CA LEU A 20 -47.95 -34.97 40.41
C LEU A 20 -49.19 -34.10 40.69
N ASN A 21 -49.04 -32.99 41.44
CA ASN A 21 -49.53 -31.64 41.07
C ASN A 21 -49.26 -30.57 42.14
N LEU A 22 -49.31 -29.30 41.70
CA LEU A 22 -49.43 -28.07 42.49
C LEU A 22 -48.47 -27.84 43.67
N VAL A 23 -47.25 -27.40 43.34
CA VAL A 23 -46.63 -26.25 44.04
C VAL A 23 -46.34 -25.19 42.99
N LEU A 24 -47.27 -24.25 42.79
CA LEU A 24 -47.01 -23.06 41.98
C LEU A 24 -46.18 -22.08 42.81
N PHE A 25 -44.88 -21.98 42.51
CA PHE A 25 -44.00 -20.96 43.09
C PHE A 25 -43.42 -20.08 41.99
N VAL A 26 -43.31 -18.77 42.26
CA VAL A 26 -43.03 -17.75 41.26
C VAL A 26 -41.53 -17.69 40.92
N ILE A 27 -41.15 -18.24 39.78
CA ILE A 27 -39.88 -17.92 39.09
C ILE A 27 -40.16 -17.71 37.59
N ALA A 28 -40.84 -16.62 37.27
CA ALA A 28 -40.98 -16.13 35.89
C ALA A 28 -39.82 -15.17 35.57
N GLY A 29 -38.60 -15.70 35.50
CA GLY A 29 -37.38 -14.89 35.29
C GLY A 29 -36.30 -15.65 34.54
N CYS A 30 -35.88 -15.09 33.40
CA CYS A 30 -34.68 -15.44 32.64
C CYS A 30 -34.45 -16.92 32.30
N PHE A 31 -35.00 -17.39 31.16
CA PHE A 31 -34.28 -18.31 30.26
C PHE A 31 -34.85 -18.34 28.82
N ASN A 32 -35.02 -17.16 28.20
CA ASN A 32 -35.26 -17.09 26.75
C ASN A 32 -33.91 -17.19 26.02
N SER A 33 -33.52 -18.40 25.60
CA SER A 33 -32.29 -18.61 24.83
C SER A 33 -32.53 -18.28 23.34
N GLU A 34 -32.57 -16.97 23.05
CA GLU A 34 -32.50 -16.48 21.68
C GLU A 34 -31.21 -16.95 21.03
N LYS A 35 -31.33 -17.99 20.18
CA LYS A 35 -30.27 -18.46 19.30
C LYS A 35 -30.03 -17.41 18.22
N THR A 36 -29.26 -16.39 18.56
CA THR A 36 -28.63 -15.48 17.60
C THR A 36 -27.80 -16.34 16.65
N ASP A 37 -28.13 -16.35 15.35
CA ASP A 37 -27.42 -17.19 14.38
C ASP A 37 -26.11 -16.53 13.95
N TYR A 38 -25.08 -16.75 14.76
CA TYR A 38 -23.73 -16.25 14.53
C TYR A 38 -23.08 -16.72 13.22
N LYS A 39 -23.69 -17.65 12.46
CA LYS A 39 -23.13 -18.11 11.16
C LYS A 39 -23.42 -17.15 10.00
N THR A 40 -24.54 -16.42 10.03
CA THR A 40 -25.00 -15.64 8.87
C THR A 40 -24.34 -14.25 8.85
N ILE A 41 -24.39 -13.53 9.98
CA ILE A 41 -23.89 -12.16 10.13
C ILE A 41 -22.38 -12.05 9.78
N ALA A 42 -21.62 -13.12 10.01
CA ALA A 42 -20.18 -13.15 9.83
C ALA A 42 -19.70 -13.32 8.37
N LYS A 43 -20.58 -13.50 7.37
CA LYS A 43 -20.16 -13.69 5.96
C LYS A 43 -20.39 -12.47 5.07
N GLU A 44 -21.51 -11.75 5.19
CA GLU A 44 -21.72 -10.47 4.47
C GLU A 44 -20.64 -9.43 4.83
N ASP A 45 -20.57 -9.02 6.11
CA ASP A 45 -19.76 -7.88 6.58
C ASP A 45 -18.24 -8.10 6.46
N VAL A 46 -17.82 -9.34 6.19
CA VAL A 46 -16.42 -9.72 6.00
C VAL A 46 -15.90 -9.46 4.58
N LEU A 47 -16.78 -9.47 3.57
CA LEU A 47 -16.44 -9.35 2.15
C LEU A 47 -16.78 -7.97 1.55
N VAL A 48 -17.76 -7.25 2.11
CA VAL A 48 -18.21 -5.93 1.62
C VAL A 48 -17.11 -4.85 1.57
N GLN A 49 -15.96 -5.04 2.25
CA GLN A 49 -14.82 -4.11 2.23
C GLN A 49 -13.56 -4.63 1.54
N TYR A 50 -13.55 -5.86 1.01
CA TYR A 50 -12.34 -6.49 0.45
C TYR A 50 -12.65 -7.32 -0.80
N THR A 51 -12.28 -6.76 -1.94
CA THR A 51 -12.39 -7.38 -3.28
C THR A 51 -11.00 -7.79 -3.79
N ALA A 52 -10.97 -8.66 -4.81
CA ALA A 52 -9.76 -8.87 -5.60
C ALA A 52 -9.47 -7.59 -6.40
N LEU A 53 -8.20 -7.33 -6.73
CA LEU A 53 -7.90 -6.25 -7.68
C LEU A 53 -8.56 -6.54 -9.04
N PRO A 54 -9.13 -5.54 -9.74
CA PRO A 54 -9.70 -5.74 -11.06
C PRO A 54 -8.71 -6.38 -12.05
N LYS A 55 -9.23 -7.17 -12.99
CA LYS A 55 -8.43 -7.76 -14.07
C LYS A 55 -8.12 -6.78 -15.21
N THR A 56 -8.66 -5.56 -15.18
CA THR A 56 -8.44 -4.51 -16.17
C THR A 56 -8.18 -3.14 -15.52
N VAL A 57 -7.26 -2.39 -16.12
CA VAL A 57 -6.88 -1.02 -15.71
C VAL A 57 -7.70 0.02 -16.49
N LYS A 58 -8.23 1.03 -15.79
CA LYS A 58 -8.81 2.22 -16.42
C LYS A 58 -7.69 3.15 -16.92
N SER A 59 -7.78 3.60 -18.17
CA SER A 59 -6.92 4.64 -18.73
C SER A 59 -7.63 6.01 -18.73
N PRO A 60 -6.92 7.15 -18.58
CA PRO A 60 -7.47 8.48 -18.83
C PRO A 60 -8.05 8.60 -20.25
N LYS A 61 -9.06 9.45 -20.43
CA LYS A 61 -9.71 9.61 -21.75
C LYS A 61 -8.77 10.20 -22.80
N ASP A 62 -7.83 11.04 -22.39
CA ASP A 62 -6.84 11.67 -23.26
C ASP A 62 -5.53 10.86 -23.37
N ASN A 63 -5.40 9.76 -22.63
CA ASN A 63 -4.28 8.83 -22.71
C ASN A 63 -4.72 7.36 -22.64
N PRO A 64 -5.44 6.85 -23.66
CA PRO A 64 -5.68 5.41 -23.80
C PRO A 64 -4.34 4.69 -23.96
N SER A 65 -4.20 3.54 -23.28
CA SER A 65 -3.02 2.68 -23.35
C SER A 65 -2.94 1.97 -24.70
N SER A 66 -1.71 1.79 -25.21
CA SER A 66 -1.40 0.95 -26.38
C SER A 66 -0.04 0.25 -26.20
N PRO A 67 0.25 -0.84 -26.94
CA PRO A 67 1.54 -1.54 -26.86
C PRO A 67 2.73 -0.63 -27.18
N GLU A 68 2.57 0.28 -28.15
CA GLU A 68 3.60 1.18 -28.65
C GLU A 68 3.96 2.23 -27.58
N LYS A 69 2.94 2.83 -26.93
CA LYS A 69 3.14 3.70 -25.77
C LYS A 69 3.78 2.98 -24.59
N ALA A 70 3.41 1.72 -24.33
CA ALA A 70 4.00 0.94 -23.26
C ALA A 70 5.48 0.61 -23.53
N ALA A 71 5.83 0.26 -24.77
CA ALA A 71 7.21 0.02 -25.18
C ALA A 71 8.07 1.29 -25.11
N LEU A 72 7.58 2.41 -25.66
CA LEU A 72 8.22 3.72 -25.54
C LEU A 72 8.37 4.14 -24.08
N GLY A 73 7.33 3.97 -23.26
CA GLY A 73 7.35 4.23 -21.83
C GLY A 73 8.40 3.40 -21.08
N LYS A 74 8.54 2.11 -21.41
CA LYS A 74 9.56 1.21 -20.84
C LYS A 74 10.96 1.70 -21.19
N LEU A 75 11.23 2.06 -22.45
CA LEU A 75 12.52 2.62 -22.87
C LEU A 75 12.83 3.93 -22.13
N LEU A 76 11.89 4.88 -22.06
CA LEU A 76 12.03 6.14 -21.33
C LEU A 76 12.26 5.94 -19.82
N PHE A 77 11.60 4.96 -19.21
CA PHE A 77 11.71 4.64 -17.78
C PHE A 77 13.12 4.15 -17.39
N PHE A 78 13.79 3.46 -18.31
CA PHE A 78 15.16 2.96 -18.14
C PHE A 78 16.25 3.91 -18.67
N ASP A 79 15.93 4.91 -19.50
CA ASP A 79 16.93 5.80 -20.11
C ASP A 79 17.28 7.01 -19.21
N PRO A 80 18.54 7.15 -18.74
CA PRO A 80 18.93 8.27 -17.91
C PRO A 80 19.04 9.60 -18.67
N ILE A 81 18.78 9.66 -19.99
CA ILE A 81 18.75 10.89 -20.81
C ILE A 81 17.82 11.97 -20.24
N LEU A 82 16.81 11.56 -19.47
CA LEU A 82 15.83 12.40 -18.78
C LEU A 82 16.42 13.18 -17.58
N SER A 83 17.53 12.73 -16.98
CA SER A 83 18.19 13.44 -15.87
C SER A 83 19.11 14.56 -16.35
N GLY A 84 19.24 15.64 -15.57
CA GLY A 84 20.09 16.79 -15.91
C GLY A 84 21.54 16.38 -16.18
N ASN A 85 22.08 15.50 -15.35
CA ASN A 85 23.45 14.98 -15.48
C ASN A 85 23.61 13.83 -16.47
N LYS A 86 22.53 13.11 -16.82
CA LYS A 86 22.54 11.82 -17.56
C LYS A 86 23.02 10.60 -16.74
N ASP A 87 22.83 10.64 -15.42
CA ASP A 87 23.28 9.64 -14.43
C ASP A 87 22.13 8.88 -13.73
N VAL A 88 20.86 9.30 -13.92
CA VAL A 88 19.67 8.74 -13.26
C VAL A 88 18.50 8.54 -14.24
N ALA A 89 17.83 7.41 -14.14
CA ALA A 89 16.56 7.07 -14.78
C ALA A 89 15.48 6.77 -13.72
N CYS A 90 14.22 6.59 -14.12
CA CYS A 90 13.16 6.15 -13.18
C CYS A 90 13.53 4.79 -12.54
N ALA A 91 14.08 3.89 -13.36
CA ALA A 91 14.60 2.59 -12.95
C ALA A 91 15.79 2.65 -11.97
N THR A 92 16.43 3.81 -11.72
CA THR A 92 17.48 3.95 -10.69
C THR A 92 16.91 3.71 -9.29
N CYS A 93 15.71 4.25 -9.02
CA CYS A 93 15.01 4.10 -7.74
C CYS A 93 13.94 3.00 -7.81
N HIS A 94 13.22 2.91 -8.93
CA HIS A 94 12.09 1.99 -9.11
C HIS A 94 12.48 0.78 -9.97
N HIS A 95 13.41 -0.04 -9.49
CA HIS A 95 13.98 -1.13 -10.29
C HIS A 95 13.22 -2.46 -10.10
N PRO A 96 12.95 -3.27 -11.16
CA PRO A 96 12.19 -4.52 -11.05
C PRO A 96 12.76 -5.54 -10.06
N LYS A 97 14.10 -5.63 -9.92
CA LYS A 97 14.80 -6.47 -8.92
C LYS A 97 14.33 -6.22 -7.46
N ASN A 98 13.81 -5.03 -7.16
CA ASN A 98 13.30 -4.63 -5.85
C ASN A 98 11.75 -4.48 -5.86
N GLY A 99 11.05 -5.16 -6.78
CA GLY A 99 9.60 -4.99 -6.95
C GLY A 99 9.20 -3.56 -7.31
N TYR A 100 10.03 -2.85 -8.10
CA TYR A 100 9.89 -1.43 -8.45
C TYR A 100 9.87 -0.44 -7.27
N ALA A 101 10.34 -0.84 -6.09
CA ALA A 101 10.70 0.04 -4.98
C ALA A 101 12.23 0.21 -4.90
N GLU A 102 12.73 1.00 -3.94
CA GLU A 102 14.15 1.01 -3.59
C GLU A 102 14.41 0.26 -2.27
N PHE A 103 15.36 -0.68 -2.25
CA PHE A 103 15.82 -1.34 -1.02
C PHE A 103 16.73 -0.40 -0.20
N ARG A 104 16.19 0.75 0.22
CA ARG A 104 16.89 1.85 0.88
C ARG A 104 15.91 2.69 1.71
N ASP A 105 16.41 3.32 2.78
CA ASP A 105 15.58 4.18 3.63
C ASP A 105 15.11 5.46 2.92
N ILE A 106 16.04 6.21 2.34
CA ILE A 106 15.76 7.37 1.48
C ILE A 106 16.77 7.47 0.32
N SER A 107 16.27 7.83 -0.86
CA SER A 107 16.99 7.71 -2.13
C SER A 107 18.14 8.70 -2.31
N ILE A 108 19.09 8.34 -3.18
CA ILE A 108 20.09 9.25 -3.74
C ILE A 108 19.80 9.37 -5.24
N GLY A 109 19.50 10.57 -5.72
CA GLY A 109 19.35 10.86 -7.14
C GLY A 109 20.69 11.04 -7.87
N VAL A 110 20.82 12.18 -8.55
CA VAL A 110 22.01 12.57 -9.34
C VAL A 110 23.30 12.59 -8.52
N ASN A 111 24.45 12.49 -9.20
CA ASN A 111 25.78 12.33 -8.59
C ASN A 111 25.84 11.13 -7.62
N GLY A 112 24.96 10.14 -7.78
CA GLY A 112 24.96 8.88 -7.06
C GLY A 112 25.42 7.72 -7.95
N LYS A 113 26.14 6.75 -7.38
CA LYS A 113 26.51 5.50 -8.04
C LYS A 113 26.17 4.27 -7.19
N GLY A 114 25.92 3.13 -7.84
CA GLY A 114 25.49 1.89 -7.20
C GLY A 114 23.97 1.81 -6.96
N PHE A 115 23.53 0.73 -6.32
CA PHE A 115 22.13 0.27 -6.37
C PHE A 115 21.49 0.12 -4.98
N GLY A 116 20.37 0.81 -4.75
CA GLY A 116 19.61 0.72 -3.50
C GLY A 116 20.47 0.96 -2.25
N SER A 117 20.57 -0.04 -1.38
CA SER A 117 21.38 0.02 -0.16
C SER A 117 22.88 0.28 -0.40
N THR A 118 23.44 -0.10 -1.55
CA THR A 118 24.85 0.19 -1.90
C THR A 118 25.04 1.56 -2.55
N ARG A 119 23.95 2.26 -2.91
CA ARG A 119 24.03 3.56 -3.59
C ARG A 119 24.67 4.62 -2.69
N VAL A 120 25.65 5.34 -3.23
CA VAL A 120 26.41 6.39 -2.54
C VAL A 120 26.64 7.59 -3.46
N PHE A 121 26.82 8.78 -2.89
CA PHE A 121 27.28 9.93 -3.67
C PHE A 121 28.69 9.66 -4.22
N ASN A 122 28.89 9.94 -5.51
CA ASN A 122 30.15 9.75 -6.21
C ASN A 122 31.19 10.81 -5.82
N THR A 123 30.73 12.05 -5.53
CA THR A 123 31.57 13.16 -5.07
C THR A 123 30.90 13.97 -3.94
N PRO A 124 31.67 14.61 -3.04
CA PRO A 124 31.12 15.54 -2.04
C PRO A 124 30.37 16.69 -2.70
N ASN A 125 29.15 16.97 -2.24
CA ASN A 125 28.24 17.93 -2.88
C ASN A 125 27.19 18.46 -1.88
N ASP A 126 26.32 19.37 -2.31
CA ASP A 126 25.30 20.01 -1.47
C ASP A 126 23.86 19.47 -1.66
N ILE A 127 23.66 18.59 -2.64
CA ILE A 127 22.37 17.98 -2.99
C ILE A 127 21.93 17.09 -1.82
N PRO A 128 20.70 17.25 -1.29
CA PRO A 128 20.22 16.43 -0.19
C PRO A 128 19.87 15.02 -0.68
N PHE A 129 19.61 14.12 0.26
CA PHE A 129 18.83 12.91 -0.03
C PHE A 129 17.42 13.28 -0.47
N VAL A 130 16.77 12.40 -1.23
CA VAL A 130 15.33 12.45 -1.44
C VAL A 130 14.62 12.41 -0.08
N LYS A 131 13.56 13.20 0.10
CA LYS A 131 12.91 13.37 1.41
C LYS A 131 12.34 12.07 2.00
N ARG A 132 12.04 11.09 1.13
CA ARG A 132 11.21 9.92 1.44
C ARG A 132 11.74 8.63 0.81
N ASN A 133 11.22 7.52 1.30
CA ASN A 133 11.39 6.20 0.69
C ASN A 133 10.68 6.14 -0.68
N ALA A 134 11.32 5.53 -1.67
CA ALA A 134 10.74 5.25 -2.97
C ALA A 134 9.79 4.04 -2.87
N HIS A 135 8.48 4.33 -2.88
CA HIS A 135 7.41 3.33 -3.01
C HIS A 135 7.64 2.35 -4.17
N THR A 136 7.01 1.17 -4.10
CA THR A 136 6.76 0.40 -5.33
C THR A 136 5.81 1.18 -6.25
N ILE A 137 6.04 1.12 -7.56
CA ILE A 137 5.06 1.53 -8.56
C ILE A 137 4.14 0.40 -9.04
N LEU A 138 4.31 -0.84 -8.54
CA LEU A 138 3.36 -1.94 -8.77
C LEU A 138 1.95 -1.53 -8.31
N ASN A 139 0.94 -1.79 -9.14
CA ASN A 139 -0.47 -1.43 -8.92
C ASN A 139 -0.79 0.06 -8.76
N THR A 140 0.13 1.00 -9.03
CA THR A 140 -0.18 2.45 -8.95
C THR A 140 -1.28 2.90 -9.92
N ALA A 141 -1.51 2.12 -10.98
CA ALA A 141 -2.68 2.18 -11.86
C ALA A 141 -4.03 2.21 -11.10
N TYR A 142 -4.10 1.61 -9.92
CA TYR A 142 -5.29 1.55 -9.05
C TYR A 142 -5.23 2.52 -7.86
N ASN A 143 -4.31 3.50 -7.85
CA ASN A 143 -4.29 4.51 -6.80
C ASN A 143 -5.63 5.28 -6.76
N GLY A 144 -6.26 5.36 -5.58
CA GLY A 144 -7.57 5.96 -5.40
C GLY A 144 -8.75 4.99 -5.53
N ILE A 145 -8.53 3.68 -5.68
CA ILE A 145 -9.60 2.67 -5.74
C ILE A 145 -10.33 2.49 -4.40
N ASP A 146 -11.66 2.55 -4.46
CA ASP A 146 -12.54 2.38 -3.31
C ASP A 146 -12.96 0.91 -3.09
N THR A 147 -13.82 0.67 -2.09
CA THR A 147 -14.36 -0.67 -1.77
C THR A 147 -15.34 -1.21 -2.81
N ASN A 148 -15.83 -0.38 -3.72
CA ASN A 148 -16.71 -0.76 -4.84
C ASN A 148 -15.91 -1.11 -6.11
N ASN A 149 -14.58 -0.99 -6.07
CA ASN A 149 -13.63 -1.01 -7.20
C ASN A 149 -13.70 0.23 -8.11
N GLU A 150 -14.31 1.32 -7.65
CA GLU A 150 -14.39 2.57 -8.41
C GLU A 150 -13.20 3.48 -8.15
N TYR A 151 -12.74 4.11 -9.23
CA TYR A 151 -11.64 5.08 -9.27
C TYR A 151 -11.66 5.87 -10.59
N ASP A 152 -10.96 6.99 -10.58
CA ASP A 152 -10.66 7.82 -11.74
C ASP A 152 -9.12 7.96 -11.85
N PRO A 153 -8.48 7.48 -12.94
CA PRO A 153 -7.03 7.58 -13.11
C PRO A 153 -6.53 9.02 -13.29
N GLU A 154 -7.39 9.98 -13.64
CA GLU A 154 -7.07 11.42 -13.70
C GLU A 154 -7.00 12.04 -12.29
N LYS A 155 -7.59 11.36 -11.29
CA LYS A 155 -7.66 11.74 -9.87
C LYS A 155 -6.89 10.82 -8.92
N ALA A 156 -6.19 9.82 -9.45
CA ALA A 156 -5.37 8.90 -8.68
C ALA A 156 -4.29 9.65 -7.85
N PRO A 157 -4.27 9.56 -6.51
CA PRO A 157 -3.38 10.36 -5.66
C PRO A 157 -1.95 9.82 -5.64
N MET A 158 -0.98 10.70 -5.92
CA MET A 158 0.43 10.35 -6.09
C MET A 158 1.33 10.94 -5.00
N PHE A 159 2.48 10.29 -4.82
CA PHE A 159 3.39 10.45 -3.66
C PHE A 159 2.77 10.10 -2.30
N TRP A 160 3.59 10.23 -1.25
CA TRP A 160 3.22 10.07 0.16
C TRP A 160 2.40 11.24 0.72
N ASP A 161 2.45 12.42 0.09
CA ASP A 161 1.75 13.64 0.51
C ASP A 161 0.57 14.02 -0.40
N SER A 162 0.19 13.14 -1.34
CA SER A 162 -0.93 13.37 -2.28
C SER A 162 -0.84 14.66 -3.10
N ARG A 163 0.36 15.27 -3.22
CA ARG A 163 0.54 16.61 -3.79
C ARG A 163 0.34 16.68 -5.32
N VAL A 164 0.14 15.54 -5.97
CA VAL A 164 -0.14 15.41 -7.41
C VAL A 164 -1.25 14.38 -7.62
N GLU A 165 -2.13 14.66 -8.59
CA GLU A 165 -3.12 13.72 -9.13
C GLU A 165 -2.64 13.19 -10.49
N SER A 166 -2.87 11.89 -10.76
CA SER A 166 -2.51 11.14 -11.99
C SER A 166 -1.02 10.85 -12.23
N LEU A 167 -0.75 9.72 -12.87
CA LEU A 167 0.60 9.27 -13.26
C LEU A 167 1.23 10.25 -14.27
N GLU A 168 0.45 10.74 -15.22
CA GLU A 168 0.87 11.73 -16.24
C GLU A 168 1.45 13.02 -15.65
N LYS A 169 1.01 13.43 -14.46
CA LYS A 169 1.58 14.59 -13.77
C LYS A 169 2.76 14.17 -12.89
N GLN A 170 2.64 13.02 -12.21
CA GLN A 170 3.69 12.47 -11.34
C GLN A 170 5.01 12.28 -12.09
N ALA A 171 4.98 11.69 -13.29
CA ALA A 171 6.17 11.31 -14.06
C ALA A 171 7.09 12.48 -14.44
N LEU A 172 6.58 13.72 -14.42
CA LEU A 172 7.38 14.94 -14.70
C LEU A 172 7.99 15.59 -13.45
N GLU A 173 7.56 15.21 -12.24
CA GLU A 173 8.11 15.79 -11.00
C GLU A 173 9.56 15.34 -10.71
N PRO A 174 9.95 14.06 -10.85
CA PRO A 174 11.34 13.64 -10.60
C PRO A 174 12.36 14.30 -11.53
N ILE A 175 11.97 14.55 -12.79
CA ILE A 175 12.74 15.29 -13.79
C ILE A 175 13.01 16.73 -13.32
N LYS A 176 12.10 17.32 -12.53
CA LYS A 176 12.22 18.66 -11.95
C LYS A 176 12.87 18.70 -10.57
N ALA A 177 12.75 17.66 -9.75
CA ALA A 177 13.29 17.65 -8.40
C ALA A 177 14.83 17.69 -8.39
N LEU A 178 15.40 18.57 -7.55
CA LEU A 178 16.84 18.81 -7.43
C LEU A 178 17.60 17.56 -6.97
N GLU A 179 16.99 16.85 -6.01
CA GLU A 179 17.50 15.70 -5.29
C GLU A 179 17.20 14.35 -5.96
N GLU A 180 16.35 14.34 -7.00
CA GLU A 180 16.00 13.16 -7.79
C GLU A 180 16.76 13.19 -9.14
N MET A 181 16.22 13.78 -10.21
CA MET A 181 16.84 13.70 -11.54
C MET A 181 17.41 15.03 -12.08
N ARG A 182 17.06 16.21 -11.55
CA ARG A 182 17.50 17.50 -12.14
C ARG A 182 18.95 17.85 -11.83
N GLY A 183 19.34 17.77 -10.55
CA GLY A 183 20.62 18.28 -10.07
C GLY A 183 20.81 19.79 -10.20
N ARG A 184 22.06 20.24 -10.07
CA ARG A 184 22.45 21.66 -10.09
C ARG A 184 22.63 22.25 -11.50
N LYS A 185 22.72 21.41 -12.54
CA LYS A 185 23.15 21.82 -13.90
C LYS A 185 22.14 22.68 -14.66
N TYR A 186 20.85 22.57 -14.34
CA TYR A 186 19.76 23.31 -14.96
C TYR A 186 18.78 23.82 -13.89
N ALA A 187 18.15 24.97 -14.15
CA ALA A 187 17.07 25.46 -13.30
C ALA A 187 15.78 24.65 -13.53
N GLU A 188 14.88 24.67 -12.54
CA GLU A 188 13.68 23.83 -12.51
C GLU A 188 12.71 24.09 -13.66
N LYS A 189 12.60 25.35 -14.08
CA LYS A 189 11.79 25.78 -15.22
C LYS A 189 12.36 25.34 -16.59
N ASP A 190 13.67 25.06 -16.67
CA ASP A 190 14.37 24.87 -17.94
C ASP A 190 14.68 23.38 -18.26
N ILE A 191 14.58 22.48 -17.27
CA ILE A 191 15.00 21.08 -17.44
C ILE A 191 14.12 20.30 -18.42
N LEU A 192 12.80 20.56 -18.47
CA LEU A 192 11.89 19.84 -19.36
C LEU A 192 12.19 20.16 -20.83
N ASP A 193 12.44 21.42 -21.17
CA ASP A 193 12.83 21.83 -22.53
C ASP A 193 14.19 21.20 -22.92
N VAL A 194 15.13 21.12 -21.98
CA VAL A 194 16.42 20.43 -22.16
C VAL A 194 16.23 18.93 -22.41
N VAL A 195 15.28 18.28 -21.74
CA VAL A 195 14.95 16.87 -21.98
C VAL A 195 14.30 16.66 -23.33
N ILE A 196 13.30 17.47 -23.69
CA ILE A 196 12.63 17.40 -25.00
C ILE A 196 13.60 17.67 -26.14
N ALA A 197 14.51 18.64 -26.01
CA ALA A 197 15.56 18.90 -27.00
C ALA A 197 16.54 17.71 -27.17
N ARG A 198 16.85 16.98 -26.09
CA ARG A 198 17.67 15.75 -26.17
C ARG A 198 16.95 14.61 -26.87
N LEU A 199 15.68 14.37 -26.53
CA LEU A 199 14.85 13.34 -27.17
C LEU A 199 14.68 13.64 -28.67
N LYS A 200 14.38 14.90 -29.04
CA LYS A 200 14.33 15.32 -30.46
C LYS A 200 15.65 15.17 -31.21
N ALA A 201 16.80 15.12 -30.53
CA ALA A 201 18.11 14.90 -31.15
C ALA A 201 18.44 13.42 -31.41
N ILE A 202 17.59 12.47 -30.99
CA ILE A 202 17.77 11.02 -31.17
C ILE A 202 16.76 10.52 -32.21
N PRO A 203 17.18 10.12 -33.43
CA PRO A 203 16.26 9.72 -34.51
C PRO A 203 15.33 8.56 -34.13
N GLU A 204 15.82 7.59 -33.36
CA GLU A 204 15.03 6.45 -32.88
C GLU A 204 13.87 6.90 -31.98
N TYR A 205 14.09 7.88 -31.09
CA TYR A 205 12.99 8.47 -30.33
C TYR A 205 12.02 9.27 -31.19
N GLN A 206 12.43 9.84 -32.33
CA GLN A 206 11.46 10.45 -33.26
C GLN A 206 10.50 9.37 -33.78
N THR A 207 11.02 8.28 -34.33
CA THR A 207 10.21 7.14 -34.82
C THR A 207 9.29 6.59 -33.72
N LEU A 208 9.83 6.25 -32.54
CA LEU A 208 9.05 5.66 -31.45
C LEU A 208 7.93 6.58 -30.94
N PHE A 209 8.12 7.90 -30.93
CA PHE A 209 7.05 8.85 -30.58
C PHE A 209 6.03 9.02 -31.72
N GLU A 210 6.45 9.05 -32.99
CA GLU A 210 5.50 9.09 -34.13
C GLU A 210 4.63 7.81 -34.16
N GLU A 211 5.20 6.64 -33.87
CA GLU A 211 4.49 5.36 -33.76
C GLU A 211 3.53 5.33 -32.55
N ALA A 212 3.98 5.76 -31.37
CA ALA A 212 3.19 5.70 -30.13
C ALA A 212 2.04 6.72 -30.04
N PHE A 213 2.07 7.79 -30.84
CA PHE A 213 1.05 8.85 -30.82
C PHE A 213 0.32 9.06 -32.16
N GLY A 214 0.82 8.49 -33.27
CA GLY A 214 0.18 8.57 -34.58
C GLY A 214 0.26 9.95 -35.25
N GLU A 215 1.08 10.86 -34.71
CA GLU A 215 1.27 12.23 -35.18
C GLU A 215 2.76 12.53 -35.39
N LYS A 216 3.06 13.46 -36.30
CA LYS A 216 4.44 13.94 -36.50
C LYS A 216 4.86 14.91 -35.41
N ASP A 217 6.17 15.02 -35.19
CA ASP A 217 6.76 15.92 -34.18
C ASP A 217 6.33 15.63 -32.72
N ALA A 218 5.75 14.46 -32.46
CA ALA A 218 5.11 14.01 -31.22
C ALA A 218 5.94 14.09 -29.93
N ILE A 219 7.26 14.34 -30.01
CA ILE A 219 8.12 14.52 -28.83
C ILE A 219 7.82 15.88 -28.17
N ASN A 220 7.04 15.84 -27.09
CA ASN A 220 6.74 16.96 -26.20
C ASN A 220 6.57 16.46 -24.76
N SER A 221 6.50 17.36 -23.78
CA SER A 221 6.44 16.98 -22.34
C SER A 221 5.15 16.24 -21.94
N ILE A 222 4.05 16.46 -22.65
CA ILE A 222 2.77 15.77 -22.42
C ILE A 222 2.87 14.33 -22.93
N ASN A 223 3.33 14.13 -24.16
CA ASN A 223 3.49 12.80 -24.74
C ASN A 223 4.59 11.98 -24.02
N LEU A 224 5.66 12.64 -23.54
CA LEU A 224 6.68 12.04 -22.66
C LEU A 224 6.05 11.44 -21.39
N SER A 225 5.25 12.22 -20.66
CA SER A 225 4.65 11.73 -19.42
C SER A 225 3.53 10.70 -19.67
N LYS A 226 2.79 10.84 -20.77
CA LYS A 226 1.78 9.88 -21.21
C LYS A 226 2.37 8.51 -21.57
N ALA A 227 3.54 8.46 -22.20
CA ALA A 227 4.21 7.20 -22.50
C ALA A 227 4.67 6.49 -21.21
N ILE A 228 5.38 7.21 -20.32
CA ILE A 228 5.81 6.67 -19.02
C ILE A 228 4.60 6.15 -18.23
N ALA A 229 3.54 6.96 -18.09
CA ALA A 229 2.32 6.59 -17.38
C ALA A 229 1.56 5.39 -18.00
N VAL A 230 1.74 5.08 -19.29
CA VAL A 230 1.18 3.85 -19.90
C VAL A 230 2.04 2.64 -19.57
N PHE A 231 3.37 2.76 -19.53
CA PHE A 231 4.23 1.69 -19.01
C PHE A 231 3.94 1.39 -17.53
N GLU A 232 3.84 2.41 -16.67
CA GLU A 232 3.50 2.20 -15.26
C GLU A 232 2.13 1.51 -15.05
N ARG A 233 1.21 1.63 -16.02
CA ARG A 233 -0.09 0.92 -16.01
C ARG A 233 -0.01 -0.55 -16.41
N THR A 234 1.10 -1.04 -16.98
CA THR A 234 1.27 -2.49 -17.22
C THR A 234 1.76 -3.23 -15.96
N LEU A 235 2.30 -2.50 -14.97
CA LEU A 235 2.93 -3.04 -13.76
C LEU A 235 1.91 -3.49 -12.71
N VAL A 236 1.07 -4.46 -13.09
CA VAL A 236 -0.08 -4.96 -12.31
C VAL A 236 0.23 -6.31 -11.67
N THR A 237 -0.25 -6.48 -10.44
CA THR A 237 -0.24 -7.70 -9.63
C THR A 237 -1.60 -7.84 -8.94
N ASN A 238 -2.52 -8.53 -9.62
CA ASN A 238 -3.93 -8.70 -9.25
C ASN A 238 -4.34 -10.17 -9.04
N ASN A 239 -3.38 -11.07 -8.89
CA ASN A 239 -3.59 -12.51 -8.76
C ASN A 239 -2.83 -13.12 -7.57
N SER A 240 -2.57 -12.33 -6.53
CA SER A 240 -2.01 -12.80 -5.27
C SER A 240 -2.88 -13.88 -4.62
N ARG A 241 -2.32 -14.62 -3.65
CA ARG A 241 -3.07 -15.66 -2.93
C ARG A 241 -4.30 -15.10 -2.22
N PHE A 242 -4.28 -13.83 -1.80
CA PHE A 242 -5.47 -13.16 -1.26
C PHE A 242 -6.52 -12.83 -2.33
N ASP A 243 -6.11 -12.39 -3.53
CA ASP A 243 -7.06 -12.16 -4.64
C ASP A 243 -7.80 -13.45 -5.01
N GLN A 244 -7.08 -14.56 -5.09
CA GLN A 244 -7.64 -15.90 -5.33
C GLN A 244 -8.63 -16.29 -4.22
N TYR A 245 -8.29 -16.01 -2.96
CA TYR A 245 -9.16 -16.27 -1.81
C TYR A 245 -10.48 -15.49 -1.86
N VAL A 246 -10.45 -14.17 -2.06
CA VAL A 246 -11.68 -13.36 -2.11
C VAL A 246 -12.45 -13.52 -3.43
N ALA A 247 -11.81 -14.04 -4.49
CA ALA A 247 -12.49 -14.52 -5.70
C ALA A 247 -13.19 -15.88 -5.53
N GLY A 248 -13.01 -16.56 -4.39
CA GLY A 248 -13.76 -17.76 -4.01
C GLY A 248 -12.93 -19.03 -3.78
N ASP A 249 -11.61 -19.03 -4.03
CA ASP A 249 -10.75 -20.16 -3.66
C ASP A 249 -10.44 -20.16 -2.16
N GLU A 250 -11.34 -20.76 -1.39
CA GLU A 250 -11.17 -21.00 0.05
C GLU A 250 -9.88 -21.77 0.42
N ASN A 251 -9.13 -22.35 -0.52
CA ASN A 251 -7.86 -23.05 -0.24
C ASN A 251 -6.60 -22.23 -0.59
N ALA A 252 -6.72 -21.11 -1.32
CA ALA A 252 -5.58 -20.27 -1.69
C ALA A 252 -4.80 -19.73 -0.48
N ILE A 253 -5.49 -19.52 0.66
CA ILE A 253 -4.89 -19.17 1.94
C ILE A 253 -5.26 -20.15 3.07
N SER A 254 -4.28 -20.46 3.90
CA SER A 254 -4.40 -21.40 5.03
C SER A 254 -5.25 -20.84 6.17
N LEU A 255 -5.67 -21.71 7.09
CA LEU A 255 -6.41 -21.31 8.29
C LEU A 255 -5.65 -20.26 9.13
N SER A 256 -4.33 -20.39 9.26
CA SER A 256 -3.50 -19.42 10.00
C SER A 256 -3.53 -18.02 9.36
N GLU A 257 -3.53 -17.96 8.03
CA GLU A 257 -3.61 -16.71 7.28
C GLU A 257 -5.02 -16.10 7.35
N LYS A 258 -6.09 -16.92 7.40
CA LYS A 258 -7.47 -16.47 7.65
C LYS A 258 -7.65 -15.92 9.07
N GLU A 259 -7.07 -16.54 10.09
CA GLU A 259 -7.07 -15.98 11.45
C GLU A 259 -6.21 -14.70 11.53
N GLY A 260 -5.10 -14.63 10.80
CA GLY A 260 -4.31 -13.41 10.63
C GLY A 260 -5.12 -12.24 10.04
N PHE A 261 -5.94 -12.50 9.02
CA PHE A 261 -6.83 -11.50 8.41
C PHE A 261 -7.94 -11.05 9.37
N LYS A 262 -8.56 -11.98 10.10
CA LYS A 262 -9.52 -11.64 11.17
C LYS A 262 -8.88 -10.77 12.24
N LEU A 263 -7.63 -11.07 12.63
CA LEU A 263 -6.90 -10.35 13.65
C LEU A 263 -6.50 -8.94 13.18
N PHE A 264 -5.98 -8.80 11.94
CA PHE A 264 -5.70 -7.52 11.29
C PHE A 264 -6.92 -6.57 11.31
N LYS A 265 -8.11 -7.09 11.04
CA LYS A 265 -9.37 -6.33 11.18
C LYS A 265 -9.67 -6.00 12.65
N LYS A 266 -9.64 -7.00 13.53
CA LYS A 266 -9.94 -6.88 14.97
C LYS A 266 -9.05 -5.89 15.72
N VAL A 267 -7.76 -5.79 15.40
CA VAL A 267 -6.83 -4.83 16.03
C VAL A 267 -6.91 -3.42 15.46
N GLY A 268 -7.69 -3.21 14.39
CA GLY A 268 -8.00 -1.89 13.84
C GLY A 268 -7.23 -1.46 12.59
N CYS A 269 -6.35 -2.29 12.02
CA CYS A 269 -5.59 -1.93 10.81
C CYS A 269 -6.51 -1.63 9.61
N ALA A 270 -7.62 -2.36 9.51
CA ALA A 270 -8.65 -2.20 8.49
C ALA A 270 -9.38 -0.84 8.48
N ASN A 271 -9.27 -0.06 9.56
CA ASN A 271 -9.86 1.29 9.60
C ASN A 271 -9.31 2.18 8.48
N CYS A 272 -8.03 2.03 8.14
CA CYS A 272 -7.35 2.73 7.03
C CYS A 272 -7.07 1.76 5.87
N HIS A 273 -6.56 0.56 6.15
CA HIS A 273 -6.12 -0.41 5.15
C HIS A 273 -7.24 -1.36 4.69
N LYS A 274 -8.13 -0.84 3.84
CA LYS A 274 -9.31 -1.51 3.28
C LYS A 274 -9.38 -1.42 1.74
N GLY A 275 -10.40 -2.01 1.13
CA GLY A 275 -10.53 -2.08 -0.33
C GLY A 275 -9.52 -3.03 -0.98
N PRO A 276 -9.58 -3.21 -2.31
CA PRO A 276 -8.71 -4.16 -3.02
C PRO A 276 -7.22 -3.79 -2.91
N MET A 277 -6.89 -2.51 -2.72
CA MET A 277 -5.52 -2.02 -2.56
C MET A 277 -5.03 -1.94 -1.11
N PHE A 278 -5.83 -2.33 -0.11
CA PHE A 278 -5.48 -2.20 1.31
C PHE A 278 -5.06 -0.77 1.68
N SER A 279 -5.79 0.21 1.16
CA SER A 279 -5.61 1.64 1.42
C SER A 279 -6.91 2.37 1.13
N ASP A 280 -7.28 3.30 2.01
CA ASP A 280 -8.34 4.27 1.75
C ASP A 280 -7.84 5.60 1.18
N TYR A 281 -6.54 5.67 0.87
CA TYR A 281 -5.84 6.81 0.27
C TYR A 281 -5.96 8.13 1.06
N LYS A 282 -6.34 8.09 2.35
CA LYS A 282 -6.45 9.26 3.22
C LYS A 282 -5.12 9.64 3.87
N MET A 283 -5.04 10.88 4.35
CA MET A 283 -3.89 11.41 5.07
C MET A 283 -4.08 11.16 6.57
N HIS A 284 -3.09 10.53 7.22
CA HIS A 284 -3.10 10.26 8.65
C HIS A 284 -1.81 10.77 9.29
N VAL A 285 -1.94 11.34 10.50
CA VAL A 285 -0.80 11.72 11.34
C VAL A 285 -0.44 10.54 12.24
N LEU A 286 0.81 10.08 12.13
CA LEU A 286 1.38 8.96 12.88
C LEU A 286 2.65 9.44 13.58
N SER A 287 2.90 9.00 14.81
CA SER A 287 4.05 9.41 15.64
C SER A 287 5.40 8.83 15.22
N LEU A 288 5.68 8.74 13.91
CA LEU A 288 6.89 8.09 13.37
C LEU A 288 8.13 8.99 13.50
N GLN A 289 9.23 8.45 14.00
CA GLN A 289 10.49 9.18 14.13
C GLN A 289 11.07 9.66 12.79
N GLU A 290 11.50 10.92 12.74
CA GLU A 290 12.22 11.57 11.63
C GLU A 290 13.48 10.83 11.16
N ASN A 291 13.78 10.87 9.85
CA ASN A 291 15.03 10.36 9.31
C ASN A 291 16.17 11.36 9.47
N ASN A 292 17.19 10.97 10.25
CA ASN A 292 18.33 11.80 10.67
C ASN A 292 19.34 12.10 9.54
N LYS A 293 19.07 11.66 8.31
CA LYS A 293 19.76 12.10 7.09
C LYS A 293 19.17 13.38 6.48
N LEU A 294 17.95 13.75 6.86
CA LEU A 294 17.30 14.96 6.38
C LEU A 294 17.82 16.19 7.16
N LYS A 295 18.16 17.26 6.43
CA LYS A 295 18.57 18.56 7.02
C LYS A 295 17.37 19.40 7.46
N ILE A 296 16.19 19.10 6.92
CA ILE A 296 14.91 19.79 7.14
C ILE A 296 13.87 18.69 7.38
N ILE A 297 13.06 18.85 8.42
CA ILE A 297 11.99 17.91 8.82
C ILE A 297 10.94 17.81 7.70
N ASP A 298 10.40 16.61 7.48
CA ASP A 298 9.33 16.38 6.50
C ASP A 298 7.96 16.49 7.17
N SER A 299 7.42 17.71 7.23
CA SER A 299 6.10 17.98 7.80
C SER A 299 4.92 17.44 6.96
N GLY A 300 5.15 16.60 5.95
CA GLY A 300 4.12 15.90 5.19
C GLY A 300 3.11 16.82 4.49
N PHE A 301 1.90 16.30 4.27
CA PHE A 301 0.80 17.10 3.73
C PHE A 301 0.30 18.12 4.76
N GLY A 302 -0.04 19.33 4.26
CA GLY A 302 -0.54 20.44 5.07
C GLY A 302 0.45 21.05 6.06
N GLN A 303 1.71 20.58 6.11
CA GLN A 303 2.66 20.81 7.21
C GLN A 303 2.17 20.24 8.56
N GLN A 304 1.40 19.14 8.52
CA GLN A 304 0.75 18.52 9.70
C GLN A 304 1.34 17.16 10.09
N PHE A 305 2.48 16.75 9.53
CA PHE A 305 3.04 15.39 9.62
C PHE A 305 2.08 14.29 9.11
N SER A 306 1.14 14.68 8.24
CA SER A 306 0.15 13.76 7.68
C SER A 306 0.65 13.14 6.38
N PHE A 307 0.50 11.82 6.25
CA PHE A 307 0.92 11.05 5.07
C PHE A 307 -0.18 10.12 4.61
N ARG A 308 -0.22 9.85 3.30
CA ARG A 308 -1.21 8.99 2.66
C ARG A 308 -1.06 7.55 3.11
N THR A 309 -2.17 6.87 3.42
CA THR A 309 -2.23 5.41 3.58
C THR A 309 -1.56 4.70 2.38
N PRO A 310 -0.43 4.00 2.55
CA PRO A 310 0.19 3.22 1.47
C PRO A 310 -0.61 1.92 1.23
N SER A 311 -0.43 1.32 0.05
CA SER A 311 -0.94 -0.04 -0.19
C SER A 311 -0.14 -1.06 0.62
N LEU A 312 -0.78 -2.15 1.04
CA LEU A 312 -0.12 -3.30 1.70
C LEU A 312 0.17 -4.47 0.73
N ARG A 313 0.03 -4.26 -0.58
CA ARG A 313 0.41 -5.26 -1.58
C ARG A 313 1.93 -5.31 -1.77
N ASN A 314 2.45 -6.50 -2.10
CA ASN A 314 3.85 -6.73 -2.48
C ASN A 314 4.91 -6.31 -1.44
N LEU A 315 4.54 -6.19 -0.17
CA LEU A 315 5.43 -5.76 0.93
C LEU A 315 6.75 -6.55 0.99
N GLN A 316 6.77 -7.83 0.62
CA GLN A 316 8.00 -8.66 0.65
C GLN A 316 9.17 -8.09 -0.17
N PHE A 317 8.89 -7.21 -1.14
CA PHE A 317 9.91 -6.55 -1.98
C PHE A 317 10.25 -5.11 -1.54
N THR A 318 9.40 -4.46 -0.73
CA THR A 318 9.38 -3.00 -0.55
C THR A 318 9.92 -2.52 0.79
N ALA A 319 10.70 -3.36 1.48
CA ALA A 319 11.45 -2.95 2.65
C ALA A 319 12.61 -2.00 2.27
N PRO A 320 12.99 -1.04 3.13
CA PRO A 320 12.42 -0.74 4.44
C PRO A 320 11.17 0.16 4.36
N TYR A 321 10.28 0.02 5.33
CA TYR A 321 8.93 0.58 5.27
C TYR A 321 8.79 1.96 5.95
N MET A 322 7.60 2.54 5.76
CA MET A 322 7.16 3.89 6.13
C MET A 322 7.72 5.00 5.24
N HIS A 323 7.14 6.20 5.31
CA HIS A 323 7.43 7.32 4.39
C HIS A 323 8.92 7.72 4.33
N ASN A 324 9.70 7.44 5.38
CA ASN A 324 11.11 7.78 5.50
C ASN A 324 12.03 6.53 5.67
N GLY A 325 11.48 5.34 5.41
CA GLY A 325 12.20 4.07 5.36
C GLY A 325 12.85 3.62 6.66
N LYS A 326 12.35 4.06 7.82
CA LYS A 326 12.87 3.69 9.15
C LYS A 326 12.70 2.20 9.48
N MET A 327 11.63 1.56 9.03
CA MET A 327 11.21 0.27 9.56
C MET A 327 11.75 -0.88 8.71
N LYS A 328 12.90 -1.45 9.14
CA LYS A 328 13.65 -2.47 8.39
C LYS A 328 12.87 -3.75 8.03
N ASN A 329 11.81 -4.09 8.75
CA ASN A 329 10.96 -5.26 8.49
C ASN A 329 9.54 -5.03 9.05
N LEU A 330 8.58 -5.91 8.69
CA LEU A 330 7.17 -5.79 9.13
C LEU A 330 7.01 -5.95 10.65
N GLN A 331 7.89 -6.71 11.30
CA GLN A 331 7.93 -6.82 12.75
C GLN A 331 8.15 -5.45 13.41
N LYS A 332 9.06 -4.61 12.88
CA LYS A 332 9.23 -3.22 13.36
C LYS A 332 8.06 -2.29 13.01
N VAL A 333 7.35 -2.53 11.90
CA VAL A 333 6.09 -1.81 11.59
C VAL A 333 5.00 -2.13 12.63
N LEU A 334 4.87 -3.38 13.06
CA LEU A 334 3.85 -3.77 14.04
C LEU A 334 4.24 -3.39 15.48
N GLU A 335 5.52 -3.45 15.85
CA GLU A 335 6.02 -2.89 17.11
C GLU A 335 5.75 -1.39 17.23
N PHE A 336 5.89 -0.61 16.15
CA PHE A 336 5.52 0.81 16.12
C PHE A 336 4.04 1.06 16.40
N TYR A 337 3.14 0.18 15.92
CA TYR A 337 1.72 0.27 16.26
C TYR A 337 1.39 -0.22 17.69
N GLU A 338 2.24 -1.08 18.28
CA GLU A 338 2.14 -1.50 19.69
C GLU A 338 2.63 -0.41 20.65
N ASP A 339 3.69 0.32 20.27
CA ASP A 339 4.12 1.56 20.93
C ASP A 339 2.97 2.56 20.99
N ILE A 340 2.33 2.89 19.87
CA ILE A 340 1.17 3.81 19.82
C ILE A 340 0.00 3.28 20.65
N ALA A 341 -0.36 1.99 20.52
CA ALA A 341 -1.41 1.38 21.32
C ALA A 341 -1.12 1.39 22.83
N SER A 342 0.16 1.52 23.21
CA SER A 342 0.65 1.67 24.58
C SER A 342 0.88 3.13 25.02
N GLY A 343 0.53 4.12 24.19
CA GLY A 343 0.73 5.55 24.48
C GLY A 343 2.16 6.06 24.31
N ARG A 344 3.01 5.35 23.56
CA ARG A 344 4.42 5.72 23.31
C ARG A 344 4.56 6.39 21.93
N SER A 345 4.59 7.72 21.89
CA SER A 345 4.98 8.48 20.69
C SER A 345 6.48 8.29 20.39
N GLN A 346 6.87 8.15 19.11
CA GLN A 346 8.28 8.13 18.68
C GLN A 346 8.74 9.44 18.00
N ASN A 347 7.86 10.45 17.85
CA ASN A 347 8.19 11.74 17.24
C ASN A 347 7.93 12.89 18.23
N PRO A 348 8.97 13.62 18.67
CA PRO A 348 8.82 14.73 19.62
C PRO A 348 8.24 16.01 19.00
N ASN A 349 7.95 16.02 17.69
CA ASN A 349 7.31 17.15 17.00
C ASN A 349 5.79 16.93 16.79
N ILE A 350 5.23 15.85 17.35
CA ILE A 350 3.83 15.45 17.19
C ILE A 350 3.23 15.19 18.57
N GLU A 351 2.39 16.12 19.01
CA GLU A 351 1.60 16.00 20.25
C GLU A 351 0.50 14.94 20.12
N ASP A 352 0.04 14.38 21.25
CA ASP A 352 -0.97 13.31 21.20
C ASP A 352 -2.25 13.75 20.48
N ASP A 353 -2.75 14.97 20.71
CA ASP A 353 -4.00 15.46 20.09
C ASP A 353 -3.93 15.59 18.56
N GLN A 354 -2.73 15.69 17.99
CA GLN A 354 -2.49 15.66 16.54
C GLN A 354 -2.61 14.25 15.93
N LEU A 355 -2.46 13.17 16.72
CA LEU A 355 -2.49 11.80 16.22
C LEU A 355 -3.90 11.36 15.79
N ASP A 356 -3.97 10.65 14.66
CA ASP A 356 -5.26 10.32 14.04
C ASP A 356 -6.19 9.50 14.96
N SER A 357 -7.47 9.88 14.99
CA SER A 357 -8.49 9.20 15.81
C SER A 357 -8.67 7.71 15.52
N LEU A 358 -8.20 7.22 14.36
CA LEU A 358 -8.17 5.81 13.97
C LEU A 358 -6.91 5.11 14.50
N VAL A 359 -5.74 5.76 14.51
CA VAL A 359 -4.53 5.16 15.10
C VAL A 359 -4.68 4.99 16.61
N LYS A 360 -5.31 5.96 17.30
CA LYS A 360 -5.66 5.86 18.72
C LYS A 360 -6.66 4.72 19.06
N LYS A 361 -7.30 4.11 18.06
CA LYS A 361 -8.21 2.96 18.21
C LYS A 361 -7.52 1.61 17.96
N ILE A 362 -6.25 1.59 17.54
CA ILE A 362 -5.51 0.33 17.32
C ILE A 362 -5.28 -0.40 18.65
N ARG A 363 -5.51 -1.71 18.68
CA ARG A 363 -5.40 -2.57 19.88
C ARG A 363 -4.60 -3.84 19.58
N ILE A 364 -3.41 -3.66 19.02
CA ILE A 364 -2.44 -4.71 18.73
C ILE A 364 -1.59 -5.05 19.96
N LYS A 365 -1.16 -6.32 20.06
CA LYS A 365 -0.18 -6.82 21.05
C LYS A 365 0.91 -7.63 20.34
N VAL A 366 2.03 -7.87 21.03
CA VAL A 366 3.15 -8.71 20.52
C VAL A 366 2.69 -10.08 19.99
N MET A 367 1.72 -10.73 20.66
CA MET A 367 1.17 -12.03 20.22
C MET A 367 0.39 -11.97 18.90
N ASP A 368 -0.10 -10.80 18.49
CA ASP A 368 -0.89 -10.63 17.28
C ASP A 368 -0.02 -10.45 16.03
N MET A 369 1.26 -10.13 16.21
CA MET A 369 2.16 -9.70 15.13
C MET A 369 2.45 -10.81 14.12
N ALA A 370 2.79 -12.01 14.58
CA ALA A 370 3.11 -13.13 13.68
C ALA A 370 1.91 -13.61 12.83
N PRO A 371 0.68 -13.78 13.38
CA PRO A 371 -0.51 -14.02 12.55
C PRO A 371 -0.78 -12.91 11.53
N ILE A 372 -0.64 -11.64 11.91
CA ILE A 372 -0.83 -10.51 10.99
C ILE A 372 0.21 -10.53 9.87
N ILE A 373 1.49 -10.79 10.16
CA ILE A 373 2.55 -10.94 9.14
C ILE A 373 2.25 -12.13 8.23
N SER A 374 1.78 -13.26 8.77
CA SER A 374 1.34 -14.42 7.97
C SER A 374 0.24 -14.04 6.99
N PHE A 375 -0.74 -13.24 7.42
CA PHE A 375 -1.77 -12.69 6.53
C PHE A 375 -1.19 -11.74 5.49
N LEU A 376 -0.36 -10.76 5.87
CA LEU A 376 0.25 -9.80 4.94
C LEU A 376 1.10 -10.51 3.86
N ASN A 377 1.68 -11.66 4.17
CA ASN A 377 2.40 -12.47 3.18
C ASN A 377 1.51 -12.97 2.02
N THR A 378 0.18 -13.06 2.21
CA THR A 378 -0.78 -13.44 1.15
C THR A 378 -1.04 -12.32 0.13
N LEU A 379 -0.66 -11.08 0.45
CA LEU A 379 -0.84 -9.88 -0.40
C LEU A 379 0.31 -9.67 -1.39
N ASN A 380 1.23 -10.63 -1.50
CA ASN A 380 2.35 -10.58 -2.44
C ASN A 380 2.07 -11.44 -3.67
N GLU A 381 2.59 -11.00 -4.81
CA GLU A 381 2.59 -11.73 -6.06
C GLU A 381 4.01 -11.70 -6.65
N THR A 382 4.53 -12.86 -7.02
CA THR A 382 5.87 -12.98 -7.61
C THR A 382 5.87 -12.83 -9.12
N ASP A 383 4.71 -12.89 -9.76
CA ASP A 383 4.56 -12.77 -11.22
C ASP A 383 4.24 -11.31 -11.58
N PHE A 384 5.14 -10.69 -12.33
CA PHE A 384 5.10 -9.31 -12.81
C PHE A 384 6.30 -9.07 -13.73
N ASP A 385 6.21 -8.11 -14.65
CA ASP A 385 7.33 -7.71 -15.53
C ASP A 385 8.59 -7.43 -14.71
N LYS A 386 9.69 -8.14 -15.03
CA LYS A 386 11.01 -7.92 -14.42
C LYS A 386 12.09 -7.66 -15.47
N GLU A 387 11.69 -7.49 -16.73
CA GLU A 387 12.59 -7.31 -17.83
C GLU A 387 13.27 -5.95 -17.70
N VAL A 388 14.59 -5.97 -17.77
CA VAL A 388 15.42 -4.79 -17.98
C VAL A 388 15.75 -4.77 -19.47
N VAL A 389 15.62 -3.62 -20.12
CA VAL A 389 15.94 -3.47 -21.55
C VAL A 389 17.46 -3.65 -21.76
N ASP A 390 17.87 -4.34 -22.82
CA ASP A 390 19.31 -4.59 -23.08
C ASP A 390 20.08 -3.29 -23.40
N ALA A 391 19.39 -2.31 -23.99
CA ALA A 391 19.89 -0.98 -24.32
C ALA A 391 18.77 0.06 -24.28
N VAL A 392 19.13 1.34 -24.37
CA VAL A 392 18.19 2.47 -24.50
C VAL A 392 18.60 3.38 -25.67
N PRO A 393 17.66 4.11 -26.32
CA PRO A 393 17.94 4.82 -27.58
C PRO A 393 18.97 5.96 -27.48
N SER A 394 19.26 6.46 -26.27
CA SER A 394 20.34 7.43 -26.06
C SER A 394 21.76 6.84 -26.07
N GLY A 395 21.89 5.51 -26.02
CA GLY A 395 23.17 4.81 -25.85
C GLY A 395 23.81 4.96 -24.46
N LEU A 396 23.07 5.47 -23.47
CA LEU A 396 23.53 5.60 -22.08
C LEU A 396 23.39 4.29 -21.29
N PRO A 397 24.05 4.14 -20.12
CA PRO A 397 23.87 2.99 -19.25
C PRO A 397 22.40 2.80 -18.82
N VAL A 398 21.86 1.61 -19.04
CA VAL A 398 20.48 1.26 -18.69
C VAL A 398 20.27 1.40 -17.18
N GLY A 399 19.30 2.22 -16.78
CA GLY A 399 19.01 2.53 -15.38
C GLY A 399 19.96 3.55 -14.74
N GLY A 400 20.87 4.17 -15.50
CA GLY A 400 21.85 5.15 -14.99
C GLY A 400 23.05 4.49 -14.28
N ASP A 401 23.67 5.24 -13.36
CA ASP A 401 24.85 4.80 -12.60
C ASP A 401 24.48 3.80 -11.49
N ILE A 402 23.92 2.64 -11.85
CA ILE A 402 23.49 1.59 -10.90
C ILE A 402 24.39 0.35 -10.84
N ASN A 403 25.43 0.28 -11.68
CA ASN A 403 26.39 -0.82 -11.74
C ASN A 403 27.66 -0.54 -10.90
#